data_AF-A0A2A4TIP1-F1
#
_entry.id   AF-A0A2A4TIP1-F1
#
_cell.length_a   1.000
_cell.length_b   1.000
_cell.length_c   1.000
_cell.angle_alpha   90.00
_cell.angle_beta   90.00
_cell.angle_gamma   90.00
#
_symmetry.space_group_name_H-M   'P 1'
#
loop_
_entity.id
_entity.type
_entity.pdbx_description
1 polymer ?
#
loop_
_entity_poly.entity_id
_entity_poly.type
_entity_poly.pdbx_seq_one_letter_code
_entity_poly.pdbx_strand_id
1 'polypeptide(L)'
;MIHHAGIWSFLGFGNWALEKNSTGKFIGDLGFADFKRHITPSLEDMMEGNWGLITEAHGKGYAAEALTAALVWPKNTASLSG
;
A
#
# COMPACT_ATOMS: atom_id res chain seq x y z
N MET A 1 -26.50 -1.74 -7.90
CA MET A 1 -25.30 -1.81 -7.02
C MET A 1 -24.11 -1.98 -7.95
N ILE A 2 -23.18 -1.01 -7.99
CA ILE A 2 -22.03 -1.09 -8.90
C ILE A 2 -20.91 -1.81 -8.15
N HIS A 3 -20.44 -2.93 -8.67
CA HIS A 3 -19.19 -3.55 -8.23
C HIS A 3 -18.06 -2.87 -8.99
N HIS A 4 -17.43 -1.89 -8.36
CA HIS A 4 -16.19 -1.33 -8.90
C HIS A 4 -15.07 -2.33 -8.65
N ALA A 5 -14.34 -2.71 -9.70
CA ALA A 5 -13.09 -3.43 -9.51
C ALA A 5 -12.14 -2.53 -8.70
N GLY A 6 -11.45 -3.11 -7.71
CA GLY A 6 -10.50 -2.38 -6.89
C GLY A 6 -9.29 -1.93 -7.72
N ILE A 7 -8.56 -0.93 -7.23
CA ILE A 7 -7.39 -0.35 -7.93
C ILE A 7 -6.34 -1.43 -8.30
N TRP A 8 -6.21 -2.46 -7.45
CA TRP A 8 -5.39 -3.64 -7.67
C TRP A 8 -5.65 -4.32 -9.02
N SER A 9 -6.91 -4.46 -9.43
CA SER A 9 -7.28 -5.10 -10.70
C SER A 9 -6.90 -4.28 -11.92
N PHE A 10 -6.71 -2.97 -11.77
CA PHE A 10 -6.37 -2.05 -12.86
C PHE A 10 -4.88 -1.78 -12.96
N LEU A 11 -4.20 -1.59 -11.83
CA LEU A 11 -2.81 -1.16 -11.79
C LEU A 11 -1.83 -2.31 -11.48
N GLY A 12 -2.32 -3.45 -10.99
CA GLY A 12 -1.47 -4.53 -10.48
C GLY A 12 -0.82 -4.21 -9.12
N PHE A 13 -1.09 -3.02 -8.57
CA PHE A 13 -0.69 -2.58 -7.24
C PHE A 13 -1.82 -1.77 -6.58
N GLY A 14 -1.73 -1.58 -5.27
CA GLY A 14 -2.69 -0.81 -4.49
C GLY A 14 -2.33 -0.80 -3.01
N ASN A 15 -3.28 -0.42 -2.17
CA ASN A 15 -3.13 -0.46 -0.73
C ASN A 15 -3.54 -1.81 -0.15
N TRP A 16 -2.80 -2.23 0.88
CA TRP A 16 -3.18 -3.30 1.79
C TRP A 16 -3.78 -2.70 3.06
N ALA A 17 -4.71 -3.44 3.67
CA ALA A 17 -5.08 -3.21 5.06
C ALA A 17 -3.94 -3.67 5.97
N LEU A 18 -3.60 -2.85 6.96
CA LEU A 18 -2.68 -3.18 8.03
C LEU A 18 -3.49 -3.65 9.23
N GLU A 19 -3.17 -4.84 9.73
CA GLU A 19 -3.79 -5.42 10.91
C GLU A 19 -2.73 -5.74 11.96
N LYS A 20 -3.08 -5.50 13.23
CA LYS A 20 -2.22 -5.90 14.33
C LYS A 20 -2.32 -7.41 14.53
N ASN A 21 -1.26 -8.13 14.17
CA ASN A 21 -1.14 -9.60 14.25
C ASN A 21 -1.73 -10.22 15.52
N SER A 22 -1.46 -9.64 16.70
CA SER A 22 -1.91 -10.21 17.98
C SER A 22 -3.43 -10.12 18.21
N THR A 23 -4.15 -9.30 17.44
CA THR A 23 -5.56 -9.00 17.67
C THR A 23 -6.43 -9.06 16.41
N GLY A 24 -5.83 -9.10 15.22
CA GLY A 24 -6.55 -8.93 13.95
C GLY A 24 -7.21 -7.56 13.79
N LYS A 25 -6.93 -6.58 14.66
CA LYS A 25 -7.52 -5.25 14.56
C LYS A 25 -6.87 -4.48 13.43
N PHE A 26 -7.69 -3.90 12.57
CA PHE A 26 -7.27 -2.89 11.61
C PHE A 26 -6.58 -1.73 12.32
N ILE A 27 -5.41 -1.34 11.82
CA ILE A 27 -4.61 -0.23 12.35
C ILE A 27 -4.27 0.83 11.29
N GLY A 28 -4.71 0.64 10.04
CA GLY A 28 -4.44 1.55 8.95
C GLY A 28 -4.33 0.84 7.61
N ASP A 29 -3.87 1.56 6.61
CA ASP A 29 -3.58 1.05 5.27
C ASP A 29 -2.27 1.62 4.75
N LEU A 30 -1.64 0.88 3.84
CA LEU A 30 -0.39 1.26 3.20
C LEU A 30 -0.28 0.59 1.84
N GLY A 31 0.35 1.26 0.88
CA GLY A 31 0.74 0.63 -0.37
C GLY A 31 1.20 1.64 -1.40
N PHE A 32 0.80 1.40 -2.64
CA PHE A 32 1.19 2.21 -3.78
C PHE A 32 -0.04 2.74 -4.52
N ALA A 33 0.10 3.95 -5.06
CA ALA A 33 -0.95 4.61 -5.82
C ALA A 33 -0.37 5.33 -7.04
N ASP A 34 -1.25 5.61 -8.00
CA ASP A 34 -1.01 6.54 -9.10
C ASP A 34 -2.08 7.63 -9.04
N PHE A 35 -1.82 8.68 -8.25
CA PHE A 35 -2.82 9.73 -7.97
C PHE A 35 -3.04 10.71 -9.13
N LYS A 36 -2.21 10.68 -10.19
CA LYS A 36 -2.28 11.63 -11.32
C LYS A 36 -2.35 13.09 -10.87
N ARG A 37 -1.60 13.47 -9.82
CA ARG A 37 -1.57 14.84 -9.30
C ARG A 37 -0.85 15.76 -10.29
N HIS A 38 -1.44 16.92 -10.55
CA HIS A 38 -0.86 17.93 -11.42
C HIS A 38 0.20 18.74 -10.66
N ILE A 39 1.42 18.21 -10.58
CA ILE A 39 2.57 18.77 -9.86
C ILE A 39 3.84 18.77 -10.73
N THR A 40 4.87 19.56 -10.36
CA THR A 40 6.17 19.63 -11.05
C THR A 40 7.32 19.45 -10.06
N PRO A 41 8.23 18.47 -10.26
CA PRO A 41 8.22 17.47 -11.34
C PRO A 41 7.02 16.51 -11.25
N SER A 42 6.62 15.93 -12.38
CA SER A 42 5.56 14.91 -12.43
C SER A 42 6.00 13.64 -11.70
N LEU A 43 5.03 12.91 -11.15
CA LEU A 43 5.20 11.56 -10.59
C LEU A 43 4.61 10.47 -11.50
N GLU A 44 4.23 10.83 -12.73
CA GLU A 44 3.80 9.84 -13.73
C GLU A 44 4.88 8.77 -13.93
N ASP A 45 4.42 7.54 -14.20
CA ASP A 45 5.25 6.34 -14.33
C ASP A 45 6.04 5.93 -13.07
N MET A 46 5.75 6.55 -11.92
CA MET A 46 6.30 6.16 -10.62
C MET A 46 5.22 5.52 -9.74
N MET A 47 5.61 4.53 -8.94
CA MET A 47 4.75 4.00 -7.87
C MET A 47 4.84 4.92 -6.65
N GLU A 48 3.78 5.65 -6.35
CA GLU A 48 3.76 6.55 -5.20
C GLU A 48 3.41 5.78 -3.91
N GLY A 49 4.37 5.68 -2.99
CA GLY A 49 4.16 5.08 -1.67
C GLY A 49 3.27 5.94 -0.78
N ASN A 50 2.25 5.34 -0.18
CA ASN A 50 1.33 6.02 0.74
C ASN A 50 1.06 5.16 1.98
N TRP A 51 0.73 5.81 3.10
CA TRP A 51 0.33 5.15 4.34
C TRP A 51 -0.53 6.05 5.20
N GLY A 52 -1.48 5.43 5.92
CA GLY A 52 -2.32 6.07 6.92
C GLY A 52 -2.52 5.12 8.08
N LEU A 53 -2.21 5.55 9.30
CA LEU A 53 -2.38 4.73 10.50
C LEU A 53 -3.33 5.45 11.46
N ILE A 54 -4.10 4.68 12.22
CA ILE A 54 -4.88 5.20 13.34
C ILE A 54 -3.94 5.80 14.41
N THR A 55 -4.43 6.79 15.16
CA THR A 55 -3.62 7.54 16.13
C THR A 55 -2.93 6.63 17.16
N GLU A 56 -3.61 5.58 17.62
CA GLU A 56 -3.07 4.63 18.60
C GLU A 56 -1.91 3.79 18.06
N ALA A 57 -1.73 3.76 16.74
CA ALA A 57 -0.66 3.05 16.07
C ALA A 57 0.56 3.94 15.77
N HIS A 58 0.47 5.25 15.98
CA HIS A 58 1.57 6.20 15.79
C HIS A 58 2.69 5.96 16.81
N GLY A 59 3.93 6.30 16.44
CA GLY A 59 5.10 6.19 17.32
C GLY A 59 5.59 4.76 17.62
N LYS A 60 4.98 3.74 17.01
CA LYS A 60 5.29 2.31 17.27
C LYS A 60 6.13 1.63 16.19
N GLY A 61 6.53 2.36 15.15
CA GLY A 61 7.33 1.82 14.03
C GLY A 61 6.54 1.03 12.98
N TYR A 62 5.24 0.81 13.17
CA TYR A 62 4.41 -0.01 12.26
C TYR A 62 4.41 0.47 10.81
N ALA A 63 4.40 1.79 10.57
CA ALA A 63 4.46 2.32 9.21
C ALA A 63 5.78 1.93 8.50
N ALA A 64 6.91 2.01 9.20
CA ALA A 64 8.23 1.69 8.64
C ALA A 64 8.37 0.18 8.37
N GLU A 65 7.89 -0.65 9.29
CA GLU A 65 7.83 -2.11 9.13
C GLU A 65 7.01 -2.49 7.90
N ALA A 66 5.77 -1.99 7.81
CA ALA A 66 4.88 -2.27 6.70
C ALA A 66 5.42 -1.75 5.36
N LEU A 67 6.01 -0.54 5.33
CA LEU A 67 6.60 0.02 4.12
C LEU A 67 7.79 -0.82 3.63
N THR A 68 8.63 -1.29 4.55
CA THR A 68 9.77 -2.15 4.21
C THR A 68 9.31 -3.45 3.56
N ALA A 69 8.26 -4.07 4.09
CA ALA A 69 7.66 -5.26 3.50
C ALA A 69 7.03 -4.99 2.12
N ALA A 70 6.31 -3.86 1.97
CA ALA A 70 5.70 -3.47 0.70
C ALA A 70 6.75 -3.21 -0.41
N LEU A 71 7.91 -2.64 -0.07
CA LEU A 71 8.97 -2.36 -1.04
C LEU A 71 9.64 -3.62 -1.61
N VAL A 72 9.61 -4.74 -0.87
CA VAL A 72 10.17 -6.02 -1.34
C VAL A 72 9.13 -6.94 -1.97
N TRP A 73 7.84 -6.65 -1.80
CA TRP A 73 6.74 -7.43 -2.36
C TRP A 73 6.85 -7.69 -3.88
N PRO A 74 7.16 -6.69 -4.74
CA PRO A 74 7.24 -6.91 -6.20
C PRO A 74 8.28 -7.95 -6.62
N LYS A 75 9.34 -8.11 -5.82
CA LYS A 75 10.40 -9.11 -6.10
C LYS A 75 9.93 -10.52 -5.77
N ASN A 76 9.10 -10.66 -4.74
CA ASN A 76 8.62 -11.95 -4.26
C ASN A 76 7.39 -12.45 -5.04
N THR A 77 6.69 -11.58 -5.79
CA THR A 77 5.59 -11.99 -6.67
C THR A 77 6.07 -12.51 -8.02
N ALA A 78 7.19 -11.99 -8.54
CA ALA A 78 7.78 -12.49 -9.79
C ALA A 78 8.28 -13.95 -9.70
N SER A 79 8.57 -14.46 -8.48
CA SER A 79 8.96 -15.85 -8.25
C SER A 79 7.78 -16.83 -8.12
N LEU A 80 6.54 -16.35 -8.11
CA LEU A 80 5.33 -17.20 -7.99
C LEU A 80 4.62 -17.44 -9.33
N SER A 81 5.20 -16.95 -10.43
CA SER A 81 4.73 -17.16 -11.80
C SER A 81 5.62 -18.12 -12.62
N GLY A 82 6.32 -19.04 -11.94
CA GLY A 82 7.16 -20.09 -12.55
C GLY A 82 6.58 -21.48 -12.36
#